data_AF-A0A0B1SZB1-F1
#
_entry.id   AF-A0A0B1SZB1-F1
#
_cell.length_a   1.000
_cell.length_b   1.000
_cell.length_c   1.000
_cell.angle_alpha   90.00
_cell.angle_beta   90.00
_cell.angle_gamma   90.00
#
_symmetry.space_group_name_H-M   'P 1'
#
loop_
_entity.id
_entity.type
_entity.pdbx_description
1 polymer ?
#
loop_
_entity_poly.entity_id
_entity_poly.type
_entity_poly.pdbx_seq_one_letter_code
_entity_poly.pdbx_strand_id
1 'polypeptide(L)'
;MAWAPTYKLGCGVNKCTNFYAIVCQYSPSDLAYGNQIYEIGDPCTNCPAGFNTCTDYLSSLANGEVVKVNGNKLPKGSNILKMVLSC
;
A
#
# COMPACT_ATOMS: atom_id res chain seq x y z
N MET A 1 -2.36 -4.18 -2.30
CA MET A 1 -2.94 -2.82 -2.05
C MET A 1 -2.86 -2.36 -0.60
N ALA A 2 -2.99 -3.19 0.44
CA ALA A 2 -2.65 -2.76 1.81
C ALA A 2 -1.59 -3.65 2.49
N TRP A 3 -1.17 -4.72 1.82
CA TRP A 3 -0.20 -5.68 2.31
C TRP A 3 1.17 -5.04 2.50
N ALA A 4 1.58 -4.82 3.76
CA ALA A 4 2.81 -4.08 4.09
C ALA A 4 4.08 -4.72 3.48
N PRO A 5 4.23 -6.06 3.42
CA PRO A 5 5.39 -6.67 2.77
C PRO A 5 5.47 -6.47 1.25
N THR A 6 4.40 -6.06 0.57
CA THR A 6 4.42 -5.81 -0.88
C THR A 6 5.05 -4.45 -1.18
N TYR A 7 6.13 -4.44 -1.97
CA TYR A 7 6.83 -3.21 -2.36
C TYR A 7 7.00 -3.02 -3.87
N LYS A 8 6.59 -3.99 -4.69
CA LYS A 8 6.57 -3.89 -6.16
C LYS A 8 5.14 -3.90 -6.68
N LEU A 9 4.86 -2.99 -7.61
CA LEU A 9 3.56 -2.81 -8.25
C LEU A 9 3.75 -2.69 -9.77
N GLY A 10 2.95 -3.42 -10.54
CA GLY A 10 2.82 -3.21 -11.98
C GLY A 10 1.35 -3.24 -12.37
N CYS A 11 0.87 -2.23 -13.09
CA CYS A 11 -0.51 -2.14 -13.56
C CYS A 11 -0.58 -2.00 -15.07
N GLY A 12 -1.60 -2.59 -15.68
CA GLY A 12 -1.89 -2.49 -17.11
C GLY A 12 -3.37 -2.22 -17.34
N VAL A 13 -3.67 -1.45 -18.38
CA VAL A 13 -5.03 -1.15 -18.83
C VAL A 13 -5.16 -1.59 -20.28
N ASN A 14 -6.22 -2.32 -20.60
CA ASN A 14 -6.54 -2.71 -21.96
C ASN A 14 -8.02 -2.46 -22.27
N LYS A 15 -8.30 -1.95 -23.48
CA LYS A 15 -9.66 -1.76 -23.98
C LYS A 15 -10.12 -3.04 -24.68
N CYS A 16 -11.09 -3.72 -24.09
CA CYS A 16 -11.81 -4.81 -24.73
C CYS A 16 -13.04 -4.25 -25.47
N THR A 17 -13.71 -5.09 -26.26
CA THR A 17 -14.83 -4.65 -27.13
C THR A 17 -15.90 -3.86 -26.38
N ASN A 18 -16.26 -4.28 -25.16
CA ASN A 18 -17.37 -3.69 -24.39
C ASN A 18 -16.95 -3.16 -23.00
N PHE A 19 -15.68 -3.28 -22.60
CA PHE A 19 -15.21 -2.90 -21.27
C PHE A 19 -13.72 -2.59 -21.26
N TYR A 20 -13.23 -1.98 -20.18
CA TYR A 20 -11.81 -1.83 -19.92
C TYR A 20 -11.37 -2.85 -18.87
N ALA A 21 -10.33 -3.63 -19.18
CA ALA A 21 -9.66 -4.48 -18.22
C ALA A 21 -8.53 -3.70 -17.56
N ILE A 22 -8.57 -3.56 -16.23
CA ILE A 22 -7.50 -2.95 -15.42
C ILE A 22 -6.97 -4.05 -14.51
N VAL A 23 -5.69 -4.38 -14.64
CA VAL A 23 -5.05 -5.45 -13.87
C VAL A 23 -3.80 -4.90 -13.19
N CYS A 24 -3.66 -5.14 -11.89
CA CYS A 24 -2.46 -4.82 -11.13
C CYS A 24 -1.88 -6.09 -10.50
N GLN A 25 -0.57 -6.26 -10.62
CA GLN A 25 0.21 -7.29 -9.95
C GLN A 25 1.05 -6.70 -8.82
N TYR A 26 1.19 -7.47 -7.74
CA TYR A 26 1.80 -7.08 -6.48
C TYR A 26 2.86 -8.12 -6.11
N SER A 27 4.07 -7.68 -5.75
CA SER A 27 5.14 -8.57 -5.30
C SER A 27 5.89 -8.00 -4.08
N PRO A 28 6.27 -8.85 -3.10
CA PRO A 28 5.87 -10.25 -2.93
C PRO A 28 4.36 -10.43 -2.71
N SER A 29 3.85 -11.61 -3.07
CA SER A 29 2.42 -11.95 -3.10
C SER A 29 1.99 -12.83 -1.94
N ASP A 30 2.73 -12.82 -0.81
CA ASP A 30 2.49 -13.66 0.38
C ASP A 30 1.20 -13.31 1.14
N LEU A 31 0.09 -13.33 0.43
CA LEU A 31 -1.26 -13.27 0.95
C LEU A 31 -1.62 -14.65 1.50
N ALA A 32 -1.42 -14.82 2.81
CA ALA A 32 -1.86 -16.01 3.54
C ALA A 32 -3.05 -15.67 4.45
N TYR A 33 -4.02 -16.56 4.51
CA TYR A 33 -5.19 -16.42 5.38
C TYR A 33 -4.77 -16.35 6.85
N GLY A 34 -5.40 -15.46 7.61
CA GLY A 34 -5.11 -15.25 9.04
C GLY A 34 -3.90 -14.35 9.32
N ASN A 35 -3.09 -14.03 8.32
CA ASN A 35 -1.97 -13.11 8.51
C ASN A 35 -2.44 -11.65 8.60
N GLN A 36 -1.73 -10.87 9.40
CA GLN A 36 -1.98 -9.45 9.56
C GLN A 36 -1.52 -8.67 8.32
N ILE A 37 -2.38 -7.77 7.82
CA ILE A 37 -2.15 -7.01 6.59
C ILE A 37 -0.97 -6.04 6.71
N TYR A 38 -0.86 -5.38 7.87
CA TYR A 38 0.21 -4.45 8.22
C TYR A 38 0.31 -4.39 9.75
N GLU A 39 1.49 -4.10 10.27
CA GLU A 39 1.67 -3.89 11.69
C GLU A 39 1.10 -2.54 12.14
N ILE A 40 0.44 -2.55 13.30
CA ILE A 40 -0.12 -1.34 13.89
C ILE A 40 1.03 -0.57 14.56
N GLY A 41 1.17 0.70 14.21
CA GLY A 41 2.17 1.57 14.78
C GLY A 41 2.23 2.91 14.04
N ASP A 42 3.03 3.83 14.58
CA ASP A 42 3.34 5.05 13.86
C ASP A 42 4.18 4.71 12.63
N PRO A 43 3.99 5.42 11.49
CA PRO A 43 4.81 5.18 10.33
C PRO A 43 6.28 5.38 10.70
N CYS A 44 7.18 4.72 9.98
CA CYS A 44 8.61 4.90 10.19
C CYS A 44 9.22 4.32 11.48
N THR A 45 8.43 3.64 12.30
CA THR A 45 8.94 3.01 13.54
C THR A 45 9.39 1.56 13.36
N ASN A 46 8.90 0.87 12.32
CA ASN A 46 9.29 -0.50 11.98
C ASN A 46 9.47 -0.69 10.46
N CYS A 47 10.50 -0.06 9.90
CA CYS A 47 10.76 -0.16 8.46
C CYS A 47 11.45 -1.49 8.08
N PRO A 48 11.11 -2.08 6.93
CA PRO A 48 11.77 -3.29 6.44
C PRO A 48 13.25 -3.03 6.10
N ALA A 49 14.06 -4.10 6.17
CA ALA A 49 15.48 -4.02 5.86
C ALA A 49 15.74 -3.42 4.47
N GLY A 50 16.63 -2.43 4.40
CA GLY A 50 16.93 -1.67 3.19
C GLY A 50 16.14 -0.36 3.03
N PHE A 51 15.21 -0.06 3.94
CA PHE A 51 14.48 1.21 4.02
C PHE A 51 14.70 1.83 5.40
N ASN A 52 15.68 2.73 5.52
CA ASN A 52 16.19 3.20 6.81
C ASN A 52 16.22 4.73 6.95
N THR A 53 15.87 5.45 5.90
CA THR A 53 15.96 6.93 5.88
C THR A 53 14.62 7.60 6.15
N CYS A 54 13.52 6.86 6.18
CA CYS A 54 12.17 7.40 6.31
C CYS A 54 11.77 8.46 5.28
N THR A 55 12.60 8.60 4.24
CA THR A 55 12.40 9.47 3.09
C THR A 55 12.24 8.65 1.80
N ASP A 56 12.30 7.32 1.92
CA ASP A 56 11.99 6.42 0.82
C ASP A 56 10.50 6.49 0.47
N TYR A 57 10.16 6.20 -0.78
CA TYR A 57 8.79 6.29 -1.28
C TYR A 57 7.76 5.52 -0.43
N LEU A 58 8.11 4.34 0.10
CA LEU A 58 7.25 3.57 0.99
C LEU A 58 6.99 4.30 2.32
N SER A 59 8.04 4.88 2.91
CA SER A 59 7.95 5.63 4.16
C SER A 59 7.17 6.93 3.98
N SER A 60 7.40 7.66 2.89
CA SER A 60 6.64 8.89 2.58
C SER A 60 5.16 8.61 2.27
N LEU A 61 4.83 7.45 1.68
CA LEU A 61 3.45 6.98 1.55
C LEU A 61 2.82 6.75 2.93
N ALA A 62 3.50 6.03 3.81
CA ALA A 62 3.01 5.73 5.15
C ALA A 62 2.90 7.00 6.03
N ASN A 63 3.80 7.97 5.86
CA ASN A 63 3.77 9.27 6.54
C ASN A 63 2.71 10.25 6.02
N GLY A 64 2.01 9.93 4.92
CA GLY A 64 1.04 10.84 4.30
C GLY A 64 1.69 12.07 3.66
N GLU A 65 2.96 11.97 3.27
CA GLU A 65 3.69 13.07 2.62
C GLU A 65 3.38 13.15 1.12
N VAL A 66 2.94 12.05 0.53
CA VAL A 66 2.53 12.00 -0.87
C VAL A 66 1.27 12.86 -1.07
N VAL A 67 1.35 13.79 -2.00
CA VAL A 67 0.26 14.68 -2.39
C VAL A 67 -0.47 14.12 -3.59
N LYS A 68 -1.79 14.17 -3.54
CA LYS A 68 -2.65 13.95 -4.71
C LYS A 68 -2.41 15.07 -5.73
N VAL A 69 -2.76 14.82 -6.99
CA VAL A 69 -2.65 15.83 -8.07
C VAL A 69 -3.42 17.13 -7.79
N ASN A 70 -4.42 17.09 -6.92
CA ASN A 70 -5.18 18.26 -6.47
C ASN A 70 -4.57 18.98 -5.26
N GLY A 71 -3.35 18.62 -4.83
CA GLY A 71 -2.63 19.23 -3.71
C GLY A 71 -2.96 18.65 -2.34
N ASN A 72 -3.98 17.80 -2.20
CA ASN A 72 -4.35 17.22 -0.92
C ASN A 72 -3.36 16.12 -0.50
N LYS A 73 -2.82 16.20 0.71
CA LYS A 73 -1.98 15.15 1.29
C LYS A 73 -2.78 13.87 1.55
N LEU A 74 -2.14 12.71 1.35
CA LEU A 74 -2.69 11.44 1.81
C LEU A 74 -2.71 11.40 3.34
N PRO A 75 -3.68 10.70 3.95
CA PRO A 75 -3.67 10.47 5.39
C PRO A 75 -2.48 9.59 5.79
N LYS A 76 -2.04 9.72 7.04
CA LYS A 76 -1.04 8.82 7.62
C LYS A 76 -1.57 7.39 7.68
N GLY A 77 -0.72 6.43 7.33
CA GLY A 77 -1.01 5.00 7.35
C GLY A 77 -1.27 4.43 8.76
N SER A 78 -0.87 5.13 9.83
CA SER A 78 -1.10 4.71 11.21
C SER A 78 -2.57 4.70 11.64
N ASN A 79 -3.45 5.35 10.89
CA ASN A 79 -4.88 5.43 11.18
C ASN A 79 -5.75 4.74 10.12
N ILE A 80 -5.19 3.77 9.39
CA ILE A 80 -6.00 2.91 8.53
C ILE A 80 -6.78 1.96 9.44
N LEU A 81 -8.10 2.09 9.43
CA LEU A 81 -8.99 1.21 10.17
C LEU A 81 -8.76 -0.25 9.73
N LYS A 82 -8.56 -1.14 10.69
CA LYS A 82 -8.44 -2.58 10.43
C LYS A 82 -9.68 -3.04 9.68
N MET A 83 -9.50 -3.56 8.47
CA MET A 83 -10.58 -4.19 7.72
C MET A 83 -10.97 -5.49 8.43
N VAL A 84 -12.05 -5.45 9.22
CA VAL A 84 -12.63 -6.64 9.85
C VAL A 84 -13.56 -7.28 8.84
N LEU A 85 -13.22 -8.48 8.37
CA LEU A 85 -14.14 -9.29 7.59
C LEU A 85 -15.15 -9.91 8.57
N SER A 86 -16.30 -9.26 8.76
CA SER A 86 -17.45 -9.94 9.36
C SER A 86 -18.14 -10.72 8.26
N CYS A 87 -18.15 -12.04 8.39
CA CYS A 87 -19.10 -12.89 7.66
C CYS A 87 -20.52 -12.64 8.19
#